data_AF-A0A7W1YHX0-F1
#
_entry.id   AF-A0A7W1YHX0-F1
#
_cell.length_a   1.000
_cell.length_b   1.000
_cell.length_c   1.000
_cell.angle_alpha   90.00
_cell.angle_beta   90.00
_cell.angle_gamma   90.00
#
_symmetry.space_group_name_H-M   'P 1'
#
loop_
_entity.id
_entity.type
_entity.pdbx_description
1 polymer ?
#
loop_
_entity_poly.entity_id
_entity_poly.type
_entity_poly.pdbx_seq_one_letter_code
_entity_poly.pdbx_strand_id
1 'polypeptide(L)'
;MMTKFLWCAGLMLATLIVLVLRPSTAKRSVALAAPDTLHAAASPAAGPAATIQSNAVPPAVTPAPPLQSANAALLRFVDKSAAPGQPPRLSPDFLAEVPRLTTPDEIAAVVHVMEDWSDDDTVRHEAINLLRRSNVAGLDARLIALLDRRYEPERIRTFFTQHLGLDLAACGAKPAREPLRTRLALALDDRHLAVRREALSALVEVRDGEALARLARGLDDPALSGMQDLAIYLYQRVDDRQRLAQIRARATAGDQQVRIAAIYVLGEWRDEPSRALFSAAAAAASHALKRAGEMALEKLPQVDGAHPAAPTAF
;
A
#
# COMPACT_ATOMS: atom_id res chain seq x y z
N MET A 1 -27.37 -6.84 -8.95
CA MET A 1 -26.64 -5.74 -9.61
C MET A 1 -25.99 -4.73 -8.64
N MET A 2 -25.90 -5.02 -7.33
CA MET A 2 -25.38 -4.07 -6.30
C MET A 2 -24.00 -4.44 -5.70
N THR A 3 -23.27 -5.39 -6.26
CA THR A 3 -21.97 -5.85 -5.71
C THR A 3 -20.74 -5.17 -6.30
N LYS A 4 -20.89 -4.28 -7.29
CA LYS A 4 -19.75 -3.60 -7.94
C LYS A 4 -19.35 -2.26 -7.30
N PHE A 5 -20.20 -1.66 -6.45
CA PHE A 5 -19.91 -0.36 -5.81
C PHE A 5 -19.09 -0.44 -4.52
N LEU A 6 -18.98 -1.62 -3.87
CA LEU A 6 -18.13 -1.80 -2.69
C LEU A 6 -16.63 -1.96 -3.01
N TRP A 7 -16.28 -2.22 -4.27
CA TRP A 7 -14.90 -2.55 -4.67
C TRP A 7 -13.95 -1.33 -4.73
N CYS A 8 -14.47 -0.12 -4.92
CA CYS A 8 -13.64 1.09 -4.97
C CYS A 8 -13.40 1.72 -3.57
N ALA A 9 -14.30 1.52 -2.61
CA ALA A 9 -14.19 2.15 -1.29
C ALA A 9 -13.10 1.52 -0.41
N GLY A 10 -12.89 0.19 -0.50
CA GLY A 10 -11.90 -0.51 0.32
C GLY A 10 -10.44 -0.27 -0.12
N LEU A 11 -10.19 -0.07 -1.41
CA LEU A 11 -8.85 0.25 -1.92
C LEU A 11 -8.52 1.73 -1.66
N MET A 12 -9.51 2.63 -1.80
CA MET A 12 -9.31 4.04 -1.46
C MET A 12 -9.06 4.26 0.03
N LEU A 13 -9.64 3.48 0.95
CA LEU A 13 -9.42 3.72 2.38
C LEU A 13 -7.98 3.44 2.83
N ALA A 14 -7.34 2.40 2.29
CA ALA A 14 -5.93 2.10 2.58
C ALA A 14 -4.98 3.13 1.94
N THR A 15 -5.28 3.64 0.75
CA THR A 15 -4.46 4.66 0.07
C THR A 15 -4.71 6.08 0.60
N LEU A 16 -5.94 6.42 1.02
CA LEU A 16 -6.31 7.73 1.57
C LEU A 16 -5.75 7.93 2.98
N ILE A 17 -5.64 6.88 3.80
CA ILE A 17 -5.00 6.97 5.13
C ILE A 17 -3.50 7.25 5.03
N VAL A 18 -2.82 6.75 3.99
CA VAL A 18 -1.39 7.04 3.74
C VAL A 18 -1.17 8.48 3.25
N LEU A 19 -2.15 9.09 2.57
CA LEU A 19 -2.02 10.46 2.02
C LEU A 19 -2.43 11.57 3.00
N VAL A 20 -3.34 11.33 3.95
CA VAL A 20 -3.82 12.35 4.90
C VAL A 20 -2.87 12.54 6.12
N LEU A 21 -1.84 11.71 6.28
CA LEU A 21 -0.94 11.73 7.45
C LEU A 21 0.53 12.09 7.13
N ARG A 22 0.83 12.75 6.00
CA ARG A 22 2.19 13.32 5.79
C ARG A 22 2.39 14.56 6.67
N PRO A 23 3.36 14.58 7.61
CA PRO A 23 3.76 15.83 8.25
C PRO A 23 4.46 16.73 7.21
N SER A 24 4.08 18.01 7.21
CA SER A 24 4.76 19.08 6.47
C SER A 24 6.24 19.10 6.86
N THR A 25 7.13 18.90 5.89
CA THR A 25 8.58 19.08 6.06
C THR A 25 8.90 20.57 6.17
N ALA A 26 8.70 21.15 7.34
CA ALA A 26 9.28 22.43 7.69
C ALA A 26 10.76 22.22 8.03
N LYS A 27 11.64 22.84 7.23
CA LYS A 27 13.09 22.88 7.44
C LYS A 27 13.38 23.44 8.84
N ARG A 28 14.04 22.64 9.68
CA ARG A 28 14.68 23.14 10.91
C ARG A 28 16.14 22.69 10.92
N SER A 29 17.00 23.62 10.54
CA SER A 29 18.44 23.57 10.72
C SER A 29 18.75 23.79 12.20
N VAL A 30 19.28 22.77 12.88
CA VAL A 30 19.92 22.92 14.19
C VAL A 30 21.17 22.05 14.20
N ALA A 31 22.31 22.70 14.38
CA ALA A 31 23.61 22.08 14.64
C ALA A 31 23.58 21.38 16.00
N LEU A 32 24.18 20.18 16.10
CA LEU A 32 24.46 19.56 17.39
C LEU A 32 25.90 19.04 17.43
N ALA A 33 26.61 19.50 18.45
CA ALA A 33 27.92 19.03 18.89
C ALA A 33 27.83 17.61 19.49
N ALA A 34 28.95 16.90 19.44
CA ALA A 34 29.16 15.62 20.13
C ALA A 34 29.05 15.78 21.66
N PRO A 35 28.72 14.69 22.38
CA PRO A 35 29.82 14.00 23.06
C PRO A 35 29.74 12.47 23.10
N ASP A 36 30.87 11.94 23.53
CA ASP A 36 31.33 10.56 23.63
C ASP A 36 30.59 9.63 24.62
N THR A 37 30.70 8.34 24.28
CA THR A 37 30.92 7.14 25.12
C THR A 37 29.81 6.41 25.90
N LEU A 38 29.76 5.10 25.57
CA LEU A 38 29.53 3.88 26.39
C LEU A 38 28.10 3.48 26.80
N HIS A 39 27.59 2.41 26.16
CA HIS A 39 27.60 1.07 26.76
C HIS A 39 27.14 -0.02 25.77
N ALA A 40 27.95 -1.06 25.64
CA ALA A 40 27.70 -2.24 24.83
C ALA A 40 26.70 -3.19 25.51
N ALA A 41 25.70 -3.65 24.76
CA ALA A 41 24.91 -4.83 25.08
C ALA A 41 24.91 -5.77 23.86
N ALA A 42 25.31 -7.01 24.10
CA ALA A 42 25.55 -8.03 23.08
C ALA A 42 24.25 -8.42 22.35
N SER A 43 24.32 -8.41 21.02
CA SER A 43 23.27 -8.90 20.13
C SER A 43 23.51 -10.39 19.85
N PRO A 44 22.50 -11.28 19.92
CA PRO A 44 22.68 -12.68 19.57
C PRO A 44 22.83 -12.84 18.05
N ALA A 45 23.67 -13.81 17.68
CA ALA A 45 24.20 -14.06 16.35
C ALA A 45 23.13 -14.07 15.23
N ALA A 46 23.26 -13.10 14.31
CA ALA A 46 22.63 -13.18 13.00
C ALA A 46 23.32 -14.30 12.19
N GLY A 47 22.53 -15.24 11.68
CA GLY A 47 22.97 -16.13 10.59
C GLY A 47 23.44 -15.31 9.39
N PRO A 48 24.16 -15.93 8.44
CA PRO A 48 24.90 -15.22 7.41
C PRO A 48 23.98 -14.29 6.63
N ALA A 49 24.14 -12.99 6.89
CA ALA A 49 23.55 -11.94 6.09
C ALA A 49 24.11 -12.12 4.68
N ALA A 50 23.28 -12.60 3.76
CA ALA A 50 23.60 -12.54 2.34
C ALA A 50 23.85 -11.07 2.02
N THR A 51 25.10 -10.72 1.75
CA THR A 51 25.50 -9.42 1.23
C THR A 51 24.68 -9.17 -0.04
N ILE A 52 23.59 -8.42 0.06
CA ILE A 52 22.79 -8.01 -1.08
C ILE A 52 23.64 -6.99 -1.83
N GLN A 53 24.37 -7.46 -2.86
CA GLN A 53 25.05 -6.59 -3.79
C GLN A 53 24.01 -5.69 -4.49
N SER A 54 23.99 -4.43 -4.07
CA SER A 54 23.15 -3.34 -4.58
C SER A 54 23.64 -2.78 -5.93
N ASN A 55 24.58 -3.44 -6.61
CA ASN A 55 25.37 -2.83 -7.69
C ASN A 55 25.02 -3.34 -9.09
N ALA A 56 23.82 -3.86 -9.32
CA ALA A 56 23.41 -4.21 -10.68
C ALA A 56 23.25 -2.91 -11.49
N VAL A 57 24.22 -2.63 -12.36
CA VAL A 57 24.18 -1.50 -13.30
C VAL A 57 22.97 -1.70 -14.23
N PRO A 58 22.06 -0.73 -14.34
CA PRO A 58 20.94 -0.82 -15.27
C PRO A 58 21.43 -0.97 -16.71
N PRO A 59 20.72 -1.69 -17.58
CA PRO A 59 21.06 -1.78 -18.99
C PRO A 59 20.95 -0.41 -19.67
N ALA A 60 21.67 -0.23 -20.78
CA ALA A 60 21.53 0.97 -21.60
C ALA A 60 20.07 1.16 -22.05
N VAL A 61 19.60 2.41 -21.99
CA VAL A 61 18.26 2.78 -22.44
C VAL A 61 18.23 2.66 -23.97
N THR A 62 17.28 1.89 -24.48
CA THR A 62 17.04 1.79 -25.93
C THR A 62 16.28 3.03 -26.39
N PRO A 63 16.50 3.56 -27.60
CA PRO A 63 15.69 4.65 -28.13
C PRO A 63 14.23 4.22 -28.25
N ALA A 64 13.31 5.14 -27.95
CA ALA A 64 11.89 4.91 -28.16
C ALA A 64 11.59 4.66 -29.65
N PRO A 65 10.65 3.75 -29.98
CA PRO A 65 10.21 3.59 -31.35
C PRO A 65 9.59 4.91 -31.84
N PRO A 66 9.80 5.30 -33.11
CA PRO A 66 9.16 6.48 -33.66
C PRO A 66 7.65 6.30 -33.63
N LEU A 67 6.92 7.22 -33.00
CA LEU A 67 5.47 7.19 -32.92
C LEU A 67 4.86 8.20 -33.90
N GLN A 68 3.99 7.74 -34.79
CA GLN A 68 3.07 8.58 -35.53
C GLN A 68 1.68 8.43 -34.93
N SER A 69 1.18 9.48 -34.27
CA SER A 69 -0.17 9.52 -33.71
C SER A 69 -0.79 10.89 -33.99
N ALA A 70 -2.10 10.92 -34.25
CA ALA A 70 -2.86 12.17 -34.35
C ALA A 70 -3.09 12.81 -32.96
N ASN A 71 -2.87 12.06 -31.88
CA ASN A 71 -3.06 12.55 -30.52
C ASN A 71 -1.80 13.25 -30.00
N ALA A 72 -1.83 14.59 -30.00
CA ALA A 72 -0.72 15.41 -29.52
C ALA A 72 -0.36 15.17 -28.04
N ALA A 73 -1.33 14.77 -27.21
CA ALA A 73 -1.07 14.43 -25.82
C ALA A 73 -0.29 13.13 -25.68
N LEU A 74 -0.60 12.13 -26.51
CA LEU A 74 0.15 10.87 -26.54
C LEU A 74 1.58 11.08 -27.07
N LEU A 75 1.75 11.86 -28.14
CA LEU A 75 3.07 12.23 -28.66
C LEU A 75 3.93 12.90 -27.58
N ARG A 76 3.36 13.86 -26.85
CA ARG A 76 4.03 14.53 -25.74
C ARG A 76 4.35 13.58 -24.58
N PHE A 77 3.47 12.62 -24.29
CA PHE A 77 3.68 11.65 -23.23
C PHE A 77 4.87 10.71 -23.50
N VAL A 78 5.00 10.23 -24.75
CA VAL A 78 6.11 9.32 -25.13
C VAL A 78 7.43 10.05 -25.37
N ASP A 79 7.40 11.36 -25.62
CA ASP A 79 8.59 12.16 -25.89
C ASP A 79 9.34 12.55 -24.60
N LYS A 80 10.52 11.96 -24.43
CA LYS A 80 11.45 12.28 -23.33
C LYS A 80 12.27 13.55 -23.54
N SER A 81 12.32 14.08 -24.76
CA SER A 81 13.19 15.20 -25.12
C SER A 81 12.66 16.57 -24.71
N ALA A 82 11.57 16.61 -23.93
CA ALA A 82 10.88 17.84 -23.57
C ALA A 82 11.84 18.87 -22.95
N ALA A 83 11.97 20.01 -23.61
CA ALA A 83 12.86 21.09 -23.18
C ALA A 83 12.24 21.89 -22.01
N PRO A 84 13.06 22.54 -21.16
CA PRO A 84 12.56 23.48 -20.16
C PRO A 84 11.62 24.53 -20.79
N GLY A 85 10.42 24.70 -20.21
CA GLY A 85 9.40 25.62 -20.71
C GLY A 85 8.34 24.97 -21.63
N GLN A 86 8.52 23.71 -22.02
CA GLN A 86 7.45 22.93 -22.65
C GLN A 86 6.42 22.42 -21.62
N PRO A 87 5.18 22.15 -22.05
CA PRO A 87 4.18 21.53 -21.18
C PRO A 87 4.70 20.21 -20.62
N PRO A 88 4.32 19.84 -19.38
CA PRO A 88 4.76 18.58 -18.79
C PRO A 88 4.32 17.40 -19.67
N ARG A 89 5.16 16.35 -19.72
CA ARG A 89 4.83 15.09 -20.42
C ARG A 89 3.49 14.52 -19.96
N LEU A 90 3.22 14.64 -18.66
CA LEU A 90 1.96 14.22 -18.06
C LEU A 90 1.11 15.45 -17.69
N SER A 91 0.02 15.65 -18.45
CA SER A 91 -1.02 16.66 -18.15
C SER A 91 -1.89 16.18 -16.98
N PRO A 92 -2.41 17.10 -16.13
CA PRO A 92 -3.45 16.75 -15.15
C PRO A 92 -4.66 16.04 -15.77
N ASP A 93 -5.01 16.39 -17.02
CA ASP A 93 -6.15 15.84 -17.76
C ASP A 93 -5.75 14.73 -18.74
N PHE A 94 -4.54 14.17 -18.61
CA PHE A 94 -4.01 13.16 -19.54
C PHE A 94 -4.97 11.97 -19.76
N LEU A 95 -5.66 11.55 -18.71
CA LEU A 95 -6.65 10.46 -18.78
C LEU A 95 -7.82 10.76 -19.71
N ALA A 96 -8.26 12.01 -19.75
CA ALA A 96 -9.32 12.47 -20.63
C ALA A 96 -8.81 12.71 -22.05
N GLU A 97 -7.57 13.22 -22.19
CA GLU A 97 -6.90 13.46 -23.47
C GLU A 97 -6.55 12.15 -24.21
N VAL A 98 -6.17 11.09 -23.49
CA VAL A 98 -5.76 9.79 -24.02
C VAL A 98 -6.51 8.66 -23.31
N PRO A 99 -7.80 8.43 -23.65
CA PRO A 99 -8.62 7.44 -22.93
C PRO A 99 -8.17 6.00 -23.22
N ARG A 100 -7.72 5.71 -24.44
CA ARG A 100 -7.28 4.39 -24.91
C ARG A 100 -6.25 4.50 -26.03
N LEU A 101 -5.43 3.46 -26.15
CA LEU A 101 -4.53 3.22 -27.28
C LEU A 101 -5.30 2.46 -28.37
N THR A 102 -5.11 2.85 -29.61
CA THR A 102 -5.91 2.35 -30.75
C THR A 102 -5.07 1.62 -31.79
N THR A 103 -3.76 1.87 -31.83
CA THR A 103 -2.87 1.23 -32.80
C THR A 103 -1.76 0.41 -32.13
N PRO A 104 -1.19 -0.58 -32.83
CA PRO A 104 -0.02 -1.31 -32.34
C PRO A 104 1.19 -0.42 -32.03
N ASP A 105 1.41 0.63 -32.83
CA ASP A 105 2.53 1.56 -32.64
C ASP A 105 2.36 2.39 -31.37
N GLU A 106 1.13 2.83 -31.07
CA GLU A 106 0.79 3.51 -29.82
C GLU A 106 1.03 2.58 -28.62
N ILE A 107 0.63 1.31 -28.73
CA ILE A 107 0.89 0.30 -27.69
C ILE A 107 2.40 0.10 -27.49
N ALA A 108 3.16 -0.08 -28.57
CA ALA A 108 4.60 -0.28 -28.51
C ALA A 108 5.32 0.91 -27.86
N ALA A 109 4.92 2.15 -28.20
CA ALA A 109 5.49 3.36 -27.63
C ALA A 109 5.17 3.50 -26.13
N VAL A 110 3.96 3.19 -25.68
CA VAL A 110 3.61 3.24 -24.25
C VAL A 110 4.24 2.09 -23.46
N VAL A 111 4.38 0.90 -24.05
CA VAL A 111 5.16 -0.19 -23.46
C VAL A 111 6.62 0.24 -23.26
N HIS A 112 7.20 0.94 -24.23
CA HIS A 112 8.56 1.47 -24.09
C HIS A 112 8.68 2.43 -22.89
N VAL A 113 7.73 3.37 -22.73
CA VAL A 113 7.69 4.27 -21.56
C VAL A 113 7.61 3.49 -20.25
N MET A 114 6.76 2.47 -20.15
CA MET A 114 6.65 1.61 -18.95
C MET A 114 7.97 0.89 -18.62
N GLU A 115 8.65 0.37 -19.63
CA GLU A 115 9.84 -0.48 -19.48
C GLU A 115 11.16 0.31 -19.32
N ASP A 116 11.16 1.61 -19.61
CA ASP A 116 12.30 2.50 -19.49
C ASP A 116 12.57 2.91 -18.04
N TRP A 117 13.58 2.27 -17.44
CA TRP A 117 14.00 2.48 -16.05
C TRP A 117 14.50 3.91 -15.75
N SER A 118 14.86 4.67 -16.78
CA SER A 118 15.31 6.07 -16.63
C SER A 118 14.16 7.08 -16.64
N ASP A 119 12.92 6.61 -16.86
CA ASP A 119 11.73 7.47 -16.79
C ASP A 119 11.22 7.62 -15.34
N ASP A 120 10.45 8.69 -15.09
CA ASP A 120 9.87 8.95 -13.78
C ASP A 120 8.81 7.91 -13.42
N ASP A 121 8.81 7.45 -12.16
CA ASP A 121 7.87 6.44 -11.67
C ASP A 121 6.39 6.83 -11.87
N THR A 122 6.06 8.13 -11.86
CA THR A 122 4.70 8.62 -12.10
C THR A 122 4.31 8.45 -13.57
N VAL A 123 5.22 8.76 -14.49
CA VAL A 123 5.02 8.60 -15.93
C VAL A 123 4.88 7.11 -16.28
N ARG A 124 5.77 6.27 -15.73
CA ARG A 124 5.71 4.82 -15.91
C ARG A 124 4.45 4.22 -15.33
N HIS A 125 4.01 4.65 -14.15
CA HIS A 125 2.74 4.21 -13.57
C HIS A 125 1.55 4.56 -14.46
N GLU A 126 1.52 5.77 -15.02
CA GLU A 126 0.44 6.14 -15.94
C GLU A 126 0.49 5.36 -17.25
N ALA A 127 1.67 4.99 -17.74
CA ALA A 127 1.79 4.07 -18.87
C ALA A 127 1.12 2.72 -18.56
N ILE A 128 1.33 2.15 -17.37
CA ILE A 128 0.67 0.90 -16.95
C ILE A 128 -0.85 1.08 -16.92
N ASN A 129 -1.34 2.19 -16.34
CA ASN A 129 -2.76 2.48 -16.28
C ASN A 129 -3.38 2.58 -17.68
N LEU A 130 -2.71 3.26 -18.61
CA LEU A 130 -3.16 3.41 -19.99
C LEU A 130 -3.16 2.07 -20.76
N LEU A 131 -2.11 1.27 -20.62
CA LEU A 131 -2.04 -0.09 -21.21
C LEU A 131 -3.17 -0.98 -20.67
N ARG A 132 -3.44 -0.90 -19.37
CA ARG A 132 -4.53 -1.64 -18.71
C ARG A 132 -5.91 -1.20 -19.21
N ARG A 133 -6.20 0.10 -19.28
CA ARG A 133 -7.48 0.63 -19.82
C ARG A 133 -7.69 0.27 -21.28
N SER A 134 -6.59 0.09 -22.01
CA SER A 134 -6.58 -0.33 -23.42
C SER A 134 -6.64 -1.84 -23.61
N ASN A 135 -6.74 -2.63 -22.52
CA ASN A 135 -6.79 -4.10 -22.54
C ASN A 135 -5.61 -4.74 -23.30
N VAL A 136 -4.40 -4.21 -23.14
CA VAL A 136 -3.20 -4.76 -23.79
C VAL A 136 -2.91 -6.17 -23.26
N ALA A 137 -2.78 -7.13 -24.17
CA ALA A 137 -2.49 -8.52 -23.84
C ALA A 137 -1.06 -8.70 -23.29
N GLY A 138 -0.90 -9.61 -22.32
CA GLY A 138 0.41 -9.95 -21.74
C GLY A 138 1.02 -8.88 -20.85
N LEU A 139 0.25 -7.87 -20.43
CA LEU A 139 0.72 -6.82 -19.52
C LEU A 139 1.18 -7.42 -18.17
N ASP A 140 0.46 -8.39 -17.64
CA ASP A 140 0.81 -9.14 -16.43
C ASP A 140 2.20 -9.78 -16.51
N ALA A 141 2.47 -10.51 -17.60
CA ALA A 141 3.77 -11.14 -17.83
C ALA A 141 4.92 -10.10 -17.88
N ARG A 142 4.67 -8.93 -18.48
CA ARG A 142 5.64 -7.82 -18.51
C ARG A 142 5.86 -7.25 -17.12
N LEU A 143 4.80 -7.00 -16.36
CA LEU A 143 4.90 -6.48 -14.99
C LEU A 143 5.64 -7.46 -14.06
N ILE A 144 5.44 -8.77 -14.21
CA ILE A 144 6.21 -9.80 -13.51
C ILE A 144 7.70 -9.66 -13.85
N ALA A 145 8.04 -9.60 -15.14
CA ALA A 145 9.43 -9.46 -15.58
C ALA A 145 10.08 -8.14 -15.09
N LEU A 146 9.32 -7.04 -15.04
CA LEU A 146 9.77 -5.78 -14.49
C LEU A 146 10.00 -5.88 -12.97
N LEU A 147 9.12 -6.55 -12.23
CA LEU A 147 9.29 -6.76 -10.80
C LEU A 147 10.50 -7.65 -10.46
N ASP A 148 11.00 -8.46 -11.40
CA ASP A 148 12.22 -9.25 -11.20
C ASP A 148 13.52 -8.45 -11.41
N ARG A 149 13.44 -7.25 -12.00
CA ARG A 149 14.60 -6.38 -12.18
C ARG A 149 15.04 -5.80 -10.83
N ARG A 150 16.28 -6.12 -10.44
CA ARG A 150 16.86 -5.68 -9.16
C ARG A 150 17.16 -4.18 -9.08
N TYR A 151 17.21 -3.45 -10.19
CA TYR A 151 17.52 -2.01 -10.16
C TYR A 151 16.26 -1.14 -10.10
N GLU A 152 15.05 -1.72 -10.15
CA GLU A 152 13.82 -0.94 -10.07
C GLU A 152 13.67 -0.30 -8.67
N PRO A 153 13.29 0.99 -8.58
CA PRO A 153 13.09 1.68 -7.31
C PRO A 153 11.83 1.19 -6.58
N GLU A 154 11.77 1.42 -5.27
CA GLU A 154 10.66 0.96 -4.41
C GLU A 154 9.29 1.36 -4.94
N ARG A 155 9.14 2.62 -5.37
CA ARG A 155 7.84 3.18 -5.72
C ARG A 155 7.25 2.52 -6.97
N ILE A 156 8.00 2.40 -8.08
CA ILE A 156 7.48 1.71 -9.26
C ILE A 156 7.26 0.21 -9.02
N ARG A 157 8.11 -0.45 -8.23
CA ARG A 157 7.89 -1.86 -7.83
C ARG A 157 6.58 -2.03 -7.08
N THR A 158 6.26 -1.09 -6.18
CA THR A 158 4.99 -1.07 -5.45
C THR A 158 3.80 -0.96 -6.41
N PHE A 159 3.89 -0.11 -7.44
CA PHE A 159 2.86 -0.01 -8.48
C PHE A 159 2.72 -1.31 -9.30
N PHE A 160 3.84 -1.96 -9.67
CA PHE A 160 3.78 -3.27 -10.34
C PHE A 160 3.04 -4.29 -9.48
N THR A 161 3.39 -4.40 -8.20
CA THR A 161 2.75 -5.31 -7.24
C THR A 161 1.27 -5.02 -7.07
N GLN A 162 0.89 -3.74 -6.95
CA GLN A 162 -0.51 -3.32 -6.87
C GLN A 162 -1.30 -3.77 -8.10
N HIS A 163 -0.76 -3.54 -9.31
CA HIS A 163 -1.39 -3.95 -10.56
C HIS A 163 -1.53 -5.46 -10.69
N LEU A 164 -0.50 -6.21 -10.33
CA LEU A 164 -0.55 -7.67 -10.30
C LEU A 164 -1.59 -8.19 -9.30
N GLY A 165 -1.75 -7.52 -8.16
CA GLY A 165 -2.78 -7.84 -7.17
C GLY A 165 -4.19 -7.64 -7.71
N LEU A 166 -4.43 -6.54 -8.43
CA LEU A 166 -5.70 -6.30 -9.12
C LEU A 166 -6.00 -7.37 -10.17
N ASP A 167 -4.99 -7.78 -10.95
CA ASP A 167 -5.13 -8.86 -11.93
C ASP A 167 -5.43 -10.20 -11.27
N LEU A 168 -4.74 -10.52 -10.16
CA LEU A 168 -4.97 -11.76 -9.41
C LEU A 168 -6.41 -11.84 -8.88
N ALA A 169 -6.94 -10.72 -8.39
CA ALA A 169 -8.33 -10.63 -7.92
C ALA A 169 -9.34 -10.75 -9.08
N ALA A 170 -9.03 -10.23 -10.27
CA ALA A 170 -9.92 -10.24 -11.43
C ALA A 170 -9.86 -11.52 -12.28
N CYS A 171 -8.76 -12.28 -12.24
CA CYS A 171 -8.51 -13.37 -13.18
C CYS A 171 -9.37 -14.64 -12.93
N GLY A 172 -9.97 -14.80 -11.74
CA GLY A 172 -10.72 -16.02 -11.40
C GLY A 172 -9.84 -17.27 -11.51
N ALA A 173 -10.36 -18.36 -12.07
CA ALA A 173 -9.64 -19.64 -12.26
C ALA A 173 -8.86 -19.74 -13.60
N LYS A 174 -8.56 -18.61 -14.25
CA LYS A 174 -7.83 -18.60 -15.54
C LYS A 174 -6.38 -19.06 -15.37
N PRO A 175 -5.73 -19.60 -16.41
CA PRO A 175 -4.32 -20.03 -16.36
C PRO A 175 -3.35 -18.94 -15.88
N ALA A 176 -3.64 -17.67 -16.18
CA ALA A 176 -2.85 -16.52 -15.73
C ALA A 176 -2.82 -16.35 -14.19
N ARG A 177 -3.74 -16.98 -13.44
CA ARG A 177 -3.80 -16.87 -11.98
C ARG A 177 -2.51 -17.34 -11.31
N GLU A 178 -1.97 -18.47 -11.75
CA GLU A 178 -0.87 -19.12 -11.05
C GLU A 178 0.45 -18.33 -11.11
N PRO A 179 0.88 -17.82 -12.29
CA PRO A 179 2.02 -16.92 -12.36
C PRO A 179 1.87 -15.66 -11.50
N LEU A 180 0.69 -15.04 -11.49
CA LEU A 180 0.39 -13.86 -10.66
C LEU A 180 0.53 -14.18 -9.18
N ARG A 181 -0.10 -15.26 -8.72
CA ARG A 181 -0.05 -15.73 -7.33
C ARG A 181 1.38 -16.02 -6.91
N THR A 182 2.09 -16.86 -7.69
CA THR A 182 3.47 -17.25 -7.42
C THR A 182 4.36 -16.01 -7.30
N ARG A 183 4.21 -15.04 -8.21
CA ARG A 183 5.05 -13.85 -8.16
C ARG A 183 4.76 -12.96 -6.96
N LEU A 184 3.48 -12.81 -6.59
CA LEU A 184 3.10 -12.06 -5.39
C LEU A 184 3.56 -12.76 -4.11
N ALA A 185 3.53 -14.09 -4.05
CA ALA A 185 4.06 -14.84 -2.91
C ALA A 185 5.55 -14.56 -2.71
N LEU A 186 6.35 -14.58 -3.79
CA LEU A 186 7.76 -14.16 -3.74
C LEU A 186 7.94 -12.70 -3.30
N ALA A 187 6.99 -11.81 -3.62
CA ALA A 187 7.05 -10.41 -3.23
C ALA A 187 6.77 -10.18 -1.72
N LEU A 188 6.28 -11.19 -0.99
CA LEU A 188 6.17 -11.14 0.48
C LEU A 188 7.54 -10.98 1.17
N ASP A 189 8.62 -11.35 0.49
CA ASP A 189 10.00 -11.23 0.98
C ASP A 189 10.82 -10.22 0.13
N ASP A 190 10.14 -9.29 -0.55
CA ASP A 190 10.81 -8.20 -1.26
C ASP A 190 11.65 -7.35 -0.29
N ARG A 191 12.76 -6.79 -0.78
CA ARG A 191 13.63 -5.90 0.02
C ARG A 191 12.90 -4.64 0.50
N HIS A 192 11.91 -4.18 -0.26
CA HIS A 192 11.18 -2.96 0.02
C HIS A 192 9.91 -3.24 0.83
N LEU A 193 9.71 -2.48 1.91
CA LEU A 193 8.57 -2.65 2.79
C LEU A 193 7.25 -2.36 2.05
N ALA A 194 7.21 -1.33 1.20
CA ALA A 194 5.98 -1.00 0.47
C ALA A 194 5.53 -2.14 -0.47
N VAL A 195 6.48 -2.81 -1.13
CA VAL A 195 6.21 -3.97 -1.99
C VAL A 195 5.65 -5.15 -1.19
N ARG A 196 6.25 -5.48 -0.03
CA ARG A 196 5.75 -6.54 0.85
C ARG A 196 4.32 -6.27 1.33
N ARG A 197 4.02 -5.01 1.66
CA ARG A 197 2.68 -4.58 2.11
C ARG A 197 1.62 -4.81 1.03
N GLU A 198 1.89 -4.38 -0.20
CA GLU A 198 0.96 -4.60 -1.31
C GLU A 198 0.79 -6.08 -1.64
N ALA A 199 1.87 -6.85 -1.63
CA ALA A 199 1.82 -8.30 -1.87
C ALA A 199 0.96 -9.02 -0.83
N LEU A 200 1.17 -8.73 0.46
CA LEU A 200 0.38 -9.32 1.55
C LEU A 200 -1.09 -8.96 1.42
N SER A 201 -1.41 -7.69 1.18
CA SER A 201 -2.78 -7.22 1.00
C SER A 201 -3.47 -7.94 -0.17
N ALA A 202 -2.81 -8.01 -1.33
CA ALA A 202 -3.35 -8.64 -2.54
C ALA A 202 -3.61 -10.14 -2.38
N LEU A 203 -2.68 -10.87 -1.75
CA LEU A 203 -2.81 -12.31 -1.54
C LEU A 203 -3.90 -12.65 -0.52
N VAL A 204 -4.00 -11.87 0.56
CA VAL A 204 -5.05 -12.06 1.57
C VAL A 204 -6.43 -11.79 0.99
N GLU A 205 -6.55 -10.80 0.10
CA GLU A 205 -7.81 -10.50 -0.57
C GLU A 205 -8.36 -11.69 -1.35
N VAL A 206 -7.47 -12.45 -1.99
CA VAL A 206 -7.86 -13.66 -2.73
C VAL A 206 -7.81 -14.94 -1.89
N ARG A 207 -7.73 -14.80 -0.56
CA ARG A 207 -7.68 -15.91 0.41
C ARG A 207 -6.56 -16.91 0.14
N ASP A 208 -5.40 -16.40 -0.27
CA ASP A 208 -4.21 -17.23 -0.47
C ASP A 208 -3.77 -17.89 0.86
N GLY A 209 -3.52 -19.20 0.81
CA GLY A 209 -3.24 -20.00 2.01
C GLY A 209 -1.92 -19.64 2.69
N GLU A 210 -0.87 -19.30 1.93
CA GLU A 210 0.43 -18.94 2.48
C GLU A 210 0.38 -17.58 3.18
N ALA A 211 -0.26 -16.59 2.54
CA ALA A 211 -0.44 -15.27 3.13
C ALA A 211 -1.29 -15.32 4.40
N LEU A 212 -2.37 -16.12 4.40
CA LEU A 212 -3.19 -16.35 5.60
C LEU A 212 -2.41 -17.05 6.70
N ALA A 213 -1.58 -18.05 6.38
CA ALA A 213 -0.73 -18.72 7.36
C ALA A 213 0.28 -17.74 7.98
N ARG A 214 0.87 -16.84 7.19
CA ARG A 214 1.78 -15.78 7.68
C ARG A 214 1.07 -14.82 8.63
N LEU A 215 -0.15 -14.39 8.30
CA LEU A 215 -0.99 -13.60 9.21
C LEU A 215 -1.32 -14.34 10.51
N ALA A 216 -1.62 -15.64 10.43
CA ALA A 216 -1.95 -16.46 11.58
C ALA A 216 -0.79 -16.65 12.57
N ARG A 217 0.46 -16.31 12.20
CA ARG A 217 1.59 -16.31 13.15
C ARG A 217 1.53 -15.17 14.16
N GLY A 218 0.76 -14.11 13.88
CA GLY A 218 0.48 -13.03 14.83
C GLY A 218 1.35 -11.78 14.64
N LEU A 219 1.03 -10.72 15.38
CA LEU A 219 1.64 -9.38 15.22
C LEU A 219 3.11 -9.30 15.64
N ASP A 220 3.60 -10.29 16.37
CA ASP A 220 4.99 -10.41 16.80
C ASP A 220 5.86 -11.21 15.81
N ASP A 221 5.27 -11.73 14.73
CA ASP A 221 6.01 -12.45 13.71
C ASP A 221 7.01 -11.53 13.01
N PRO A 222 8.31 -11.87 12.96
CA PRO A 222 9.33 -11.04 12.31
C PRO A 222 9.02 -10.73 10.84
N ALA A 223 8.29 -11.61 10.17
CA ALA A 223 7.93 -11.47 8.77
C ALA A 223 6.82 -10.41 8.54
N LEU A 224 6.21 -9.88 9.61
CA LEU A 224 5.27 -8.75 9.62
C LEU A 224 5.88 -7.46 10.19
N SER A 225 7.19 -7.42 10.43
CA SER A 225 7.88 -6.22 10.93
C SER A 225 7.69 -5.03 9.98
N GLY A 226 7.19 -3.90 10.52
CA GLY A 226 6.82 -2.70 9.76
C GLY A 226 5.47 -2.79 9.04
N MET A 227 4.71 -3.86 9.28
CA MET A 227 3.39 -4.12 8.68
C MET A 227 2.32 -4.42 9.73
N GLN A 228 2.57 -4.11 11.00
CA GLN A 228 1.64 -4.44 12.09
C GLN A 228 0.29 -3.73 11.94
N ASP A 229 0.29 -2.47 11.51
CA ASP A 229 -0.92 -1.72 11.22
C ASP A 229 -1.74 -2.37 10.10
N LEU A 230 -1.07 -2.79 9.02
CA LEU A 230 -1.71 -3.51 7.91
C LEU A 230 -2.25 -4.85 8.38
N ALA A 231 -1.47 -5.63 9.14
CA ALA A 231 -1.89 -6.92 9.65
C ALA A 231 -3.16 -6.81 10.52
N ILE A 232 -3.26 -5.77 11.35
CA ILE A 232 -4.47 -5.47 12.14
C ILE A 232 -5.69 -5.27 11.22
N TYR A 233 -5.58 -4.44 10.17
CA TYR A 233 -6.67 -4.28 9.20
C TYR A 233 -7.00 -5.58 8.45
N LEU A 234 -5.99 -6.38 8.12
CA LEU A 234 -6.19 -7.65 7.43
C LEU A 234 -6.88 -8.69 8.32
N TYR A 235 -6.61 -8.73 9.63
CA TYR A 235 -7.40 -9.55 10.57
C TYR A 235 -8.88 -9.19 10.55
N GLN A 236 -9.19 -7.89 10.51
CA GLN A 236 -10.58 -7.44 10.34
C GLN A 236 -11.17 -7.95 9.02
N ARG A 237 -10.43 -7.81 7.92
CA ARG A 237 -10.87 -8.21 6.57
C ARG A 237 -11.14 -9.71 6.45
N VAL A 238 -10.40 -10.52 7.21
CA VAL A 238 -10.61 -11.96 7.27
C VAL A 238 -11.47 -12.43 8.44
N ASP A 239 -11.99 -11.49 9.25
CA ASP A 239 -12.73 -11.72 10.50
C ASP A 239 -12.01 -12.64 11.50
N ASP A 240 -10.67 -12.55 11.60
CA ASP A 240 -9.87 -13.31 12.57
C ASP A 240 -9.95 -12.69 13.97
N ARG A 241 -11.08 -12.90 14.64
CA ARG A 241 -11.34 -12.40 16.00
C ARG A 241 -10.51 -13.10 17.08
N GLN A 242 -9.81 -14.21 16.76
CA GLN A 242 -8.91 -14.84 17.73
C GLN A 242 -7.76 -13.92 18.12
N ARG A 243 -7.48 -12.89 17.30
CA ARG A 243 -6.43 -11.88 17.53
C ARG A 243 -6.85 -10.73 18.43
N LEU A 244 -8.09 -10.65 18.89
CA LEU A 244 -8.59 -9.54 19.71
C LEU A 244 -7.65 -9.18 20.87
N ALA A 245 -7.15 -10.17 21.62
CA ALA A 245 -6.21 -9.93 22.72
C ALA A 245 -4.90 -9.28 22.26
N GLN A 246 -4.33 -9.73 21.13
CA GLN A 246 -3.12 -9.14 20.56
C GLN A 246 -3.38 -7.71 20.06
N ILE A 247 -4.53 -7.47 19.42
CA ILE A 247 -4.89 -6.13 18.91
C ILE A 247 -5.12 -5.14 20.06
N ARG A 248 -5.79 -5.57 21.15
CA ARG A 248 -5.93 -4.76 22.37
C ARG A 248 -4.59 -4.31 22.94
N ALA A 249 -3.60 -5.20 22.99
CA ALA A 249 -2.25 -4.86 23.43
C ALA A 249 -1.60 -3.78 22.54
N ARG A 250 -1.90 -3.77 21.23
CA ARG A 250 -1.41 -2.76 20.28
C ARG A 250 -2.14 -1.43 20.30
N ALA A 251 -3.28 -1.31 20.97
CA ALA A 251 -3.97 -0.03 21.13
C ALA A 251 -3.18 0.98 22.00
N THR A 252 -2.32 0.47 22.89
CA THR A 252 -1.46 1.27 23.78
C THR A 252 0.02 1.15 23.45
N ALA A 253 0.45 0.04 22.84
CA ALA A 253 1.84 -0.20 22.47
C ALA A 253 2.12 0.03 20.98
N GLY A 254 3.35 0.46 20.66
CA GLY A 254 3.79 0.69 19.28
C GLY A 254 3.66 2.15 18.83
N ASP A 255 3.92 2.39 17.55
CA ASP A 255 3.80 3.71 16.95
C ASP A 255 2.33 4.17 16.83
N GLN A 256 2.14 5.44 16.48
CA GLN A 256 0.81 6.03 16.37
C GLN A 256 -0.07 5.32 15.33
N GLN A 257 0.50 4.84 14.22
CA GLN A 257 -0.26 4.22 13.14
C GLN A 257 -0.80 2.85 13.56
N VAL A 258 0.03 2.04 14.23
CA VAL A 258 -0.38 0.76 14.82
C VAL A 258 -1.49 0.94 15.85
N ARG A 259 -1.36 1.95 16.73
CA ARG A 259 -2.36 2.25 17.75
C ARG A 259 -3.70 2.68 17.14
N ILE A 260 -3.67 3.55 16.11
CA ILE A 260 -4.87 3.97 15.38
C ILE A 260 -5.54 2.76 14.72
N ALA A 261 -4.78 1.90 14.04
CA ALA A 261 -5.32 0.69 13.40
C ALA A 261 -5.99 -0.22 14.43
N ALA A 262 -5.36 -0.43 15.60
CA ALA A 262 -5.93 -1.22 16.68
C ALA A 262 -7.25 -0.64 17.19
N ILE A 263 -7.28 0.66 17.53
CA ILE A 263 -8.50 1.33 18.02
C ILE A 263 -9.63 1.24 16.98
N TYR A 264 -9.30 1.51 15.71
CA TYR A 264 -10.27 1.41 14.61
C TYR A 264 -10.86 0.00 14.50
N VAL A 265 -10.03 -1.03 14.37
CA VAL A 265 -10.50 -2.41 14.17
C VAL A 265 -11.31 -2.92 15.36
N LEU A 266 -10.86 -2.63 16.58
CA LEU A 266 -11.61 -2.97 17.80
C LEU A 266 -12.98 -2.26 17.82
N GLY A 267 -13.03 -0.99 17.41
CA GLY A 267 -14.28 -0.23 17.27
C GLY A 267 -15.22 -0.82 16.22
N GLU A 268 -14.70 -1.20 15.05
CA GLU A 268 -15.48 -1.85 13.98
C GLU A 268 -16.08 -3.19 14.43
N TRP A 269 -15.34 -3.96 15.24
CA TRP A 269 -15.85 -5.18 15.86
C TRP A 269 -16.73 -4.93 17.09
N ARG A 270 -16.94 -3.67 17.48
CA ARG A 270 -17.70 -3.26 18.66
C ARG A 270 -17.20 -3.96 19.93
N ASP A 271 -15.89 -3.99 20.09
CA ASP A 271 -15.24 -4.71 21.18
C ASP A 271 -15.44 -3.98 22.52
N GLU A 272 -16.51 -4.31 23.22
CA GLU A 272 -16.89 -3.71 24.50
C GLU A 272 -15.76 -3.73 25.56
N PRO A 273 -14.96 -4.80 25.73
CA PRO A 273 -13.81 -4.79 26.64
C PRO A 273 -12.78 -3.69 26.34
N SER A 274 -12.75 -3.15 25.12
CA SER A 274 -11.87 -2.07 24.71
C SER A 274 -12.42 -0.67 24.96
N ARG A 275 -13.60 -0.50 25.58
CA ARG A 275 -14.20 0.82 25.86
C ARG A 275 -13.22 1.78 26.53
N ALA A 276 -12.48 1.31 27.54
CA ALA A 276 -11.49 2.14 28.24
C ALA A 276 -10.35 2.60 27.30
N LEU A 277 -9.94 1.74 26.36
CA LEU A 277 -8.93 2.09 25.34
C LEU A 277 -9.46 3.17 24.40
N PHE A 278 -10.74 3.09 24.00
CA PHE A 278 -11.38 4.08 23.14
C PHE A 278 -11.50 5.44 23.83
N SER A 279 -11.92 5.47 25.11
CA SER A 279 -11.96 6.70 25.91
C SER A 279 -10.58 7.32 26.09
N ALA A 280 -9.55 6.51 26.35
CA ALA A 280 -8.17 7.00 26.44
C ALA A 280 -7.67 7.56 25.09
N ALA A 281 -8.03 6.93 23.98
CA ALA A 281 -7.71 7.42 22.64
C ALA A 281 -8.43 8.75 22.34
N ALA A 282 -9.72 8.86 22.67
CA ALA A 282 -10.53 10.08 22.49
C ALA A 282 -10.02 11.27 23.32
N ALA A 283 -9.35 11.01 24.44
CA ALA A 283 -8.70 12.04 25.25
C ALA A 283 -7.26 12.37 24.79
N ALA A 284 -6.73 11.70 23.77
CA ALA A 284 -5.35 11.90 23.33
C ALA A 284 -5.13 13.28 22.69
N ALA A 285 -3.94 13.85 22.88
CA ALA A 285 -3.55 15.09 22.22
C ALA A 285 -3.41 14.95 20.69
N SER A 286 -3.12 13.73 20.22
CA SER A 286 -3.06 13.44 18.78
C SER A 286 -4.45 13.47 18.17
N HIS A 287 -4.70 14.42 17.27
CA HIS A 287 -5.99 14.55 16.59
C HIS A 287 -6.42 13.28 15.85
N ALA A 288 -5.48 12.54 15.28
CA ALA A 288 -5.79 11.29 14.57
C ALA A 288 -6.25 10.19 15.55
N LEU A 289 -5.56 10.03 16.68
CA LEU A 289 -5.93 9.04 17.69
C LEU A 289 -7.21 9.42 18.43
N LYS A 290 -7.40 10.73 18.70
CA LYS A 290 -8.64 11.29 19.24
C LYS A 290 -9.85 10.91 18.40
N ARG A 291 -9.82 11.25 17.10
CA ARG A 291 -10.90 10.90 16.17
C ARG A 291 -11.17 9.40 16.11
N ALA A 292 -10.11 8.57 16.10
CA ALA A 292 -10.27 7.12 16.10
C ALA A 292 -10.99 6.62 17.37
N GLY A 293 -10.63 7.16 18.54
CA GLY A 293 -11.29 6.83 19.81
C GLY A 293 -12.75 7.27 19.86
N GLU A 294 -13.06 8.48 19.41
CA GLU A 294 -14.43 9.02 19.32
C GLU A 294 -15.30 8.14 18.41
N MET A 295 -14.83 7.85 17.19
CA MET A 295 -15.53 6.96 16.25
C MET A 295 -15.74 5.55 16.81
N ALA A 296 -14.77 5.01 17.57
CA ALA A 296 -14.90 3.69 18.17
C ALA A 296 -15.95 3.68 19.30
N LEU A 297 -16.03 4.74 20.12
CA LEU A 297 -17.07 4.90 21.15
C LEU A 297 -18.47 5.02 20.55
N GLU A 298 -18.64 5.75 19.45
CA GLU A 298 -19.92 5.89 18.74
C GLU A 298 -20.49 4.55 18.24
N LYS A 299 -19.62 3.57 17.97
CA LYS A 299 -20.01 2.24 17.49
C LYS A 299 -20.44 1.30 18.62
N LEU A 300 -20.08 1.59 19.87
CA LEU A 300 -20.48 0.78 21.01
C LEU A 300 -21.96 1.03 21.35
N PRO A 301 -22.68 0.02 21.85
CA PRO A 301 -23.98 0.26 22.45
C PRO A 301 -23.84 1.29 23.57
N GLN A 302 -24.77 2.24 23.62
CA GLN A 302 -24.89 3.15 24.75
C GLN A 302 -25.19 2.30 25.99
N VAL A 303 -24.46 2.56 27.07
CA VAL A 303 -24.80 1.95 28.36
C VAL A 303 -26.04 2.70 28.84
N ASP A 304 -27.21 2.13 28.58
CA ASP A 304 -28.48 2.65 29.13
C ASP A 304 -28.41 2.52 30.66
N GLY A 305 -27.95 3.59 31.32
CA GLY A 305 -27.55 3.52 32.73
C GLY A 305 -27.34 4.87 33.41
N ALA A 306 -28.11 5.89 33.01
CA ALA A 306 -28.36 7.07 33.84
C ALA A 306 -29.76 7.63 33.53
N HIS A 307 -30.79 6.80 33.70
CA HIS A 307 -32.11 7.36 34.03
C HIS A 307 -32.07 7.72 35.52
N PRO A 308 -32.19 9.00 35.91
CA PRO A 308 -32.33 9.34 37.32
C PRO A 308 -33.57 8.63 37.85
N ALA A 309 -33.39 7.86 38.93
CA ALA A 309 -34.49 7.19 39.61
C ALA A 309 -35.59 8.21 39.87
N ALA A 310 -36.81 7.89 39.42
CA ALA A 310 -37.98 8.70 39.73
C ALA A 310 -38.07 8.84 41.26
N PRO A 311 -38.29 10.06 41.80
CA PRO A 311 -38.41 10.24 43.23
C PRO A 311 -39.62 9.43 43.72
N THR A 312 -39.36 8.44 44.57
CA THR A 312 -40.39 7.78 45.37
C THR A 312 -41.01 8.84 46.28
N ALA A 313 -42.22 9.26 45.93
CA ALA A 313 -43.08 10.03 46.81
C ALA A 313 -43.50 9.13 47.99
N PHE A 314 -43.15 9.56 49.20
CA PHE A 314 -43.80 9.17 50.45
C PHE A 314 -44.67 10.34 50.92
#